data_AF-A0A3R7GJH1-F1
#
_entry.id   AF-A0A3R7GJH1-F1
#
_cell.length_a   1.000
_cell.length_b   1.000
_cell.length_c   1.000
_cell.angle_alpha   90.00
_cell.angle_beta   90.00
_cell.angle_gamma   90.00
#
_symmetry.space_group_name_H-M   'P 1'
#
loop_
_entity.id
_entity.type
_entity.pdbx_description
1 polymer ?
#
loop_
_entity_poly.entity_id
_entity_poly.type
_entity_poly.pdbx_seq_one_letter_code
_entity_poly.pdbx_strand_id
1 'polypeptide(L)' 'MTKRNDVHVPPAMAQMETKLQLGLESGQALMVQGEAAFHDFVAQQLEPALGHTLPQMEVRCKDLSVIAEVA' A
#
# COMPACT_ATOMS: atom_id res chain seq x y z
N MET A 1 -36.59 -17.69 -8.51
CA MET A 1 -35.45 -18.25 -7.76
C MET A 1 -34.17 -17.64 -8.29
N THR A 2 -33.58 -16.72 -7.53
CA THR A 2 -32.34 -15.98 -7.79
C THR A 2 -31.12 -16.88 -7.72
N LYS A 3 -30.24 -16.83 -8.72
CA LYS A 3 -28.82 -17.20 -8.57
C LYS A 3 -28.03 -15.90 -8.68
N ARG A 4 -27.74 -15.31 -7.51
CA ARG A 4 -26.76 -14.22 -7.40
C ARG A 4 -25.41 -14.83 -7.77
N ASN A 5 -24.72 -14.17 -8.69
CA ASN A 5 -23.36 -14.53 -9.05
C ASN A 5 -22.48 -14.00 -7.92
N ASP A 6 -22.36 -14.76 -6.85
CA ASP A 6 -21.40 -14.48 -5.79
C ASP A 6 -20.02 -14.69 -6.41
N VAL A 7 -19.41 -13.58 -6.86
CA VAL A 7 -17.97 -13.53 -7.12
C VAL A 7 -17.32 -13.91 -5.81
N HIS A 8 -16.93 -15.18 -5.71
CA HIS A 8 -16.05 -15.66 -4.68
C HIS A 8 -14.71 -14.96 -4.87
N VAL A 9 -14.59 -13.79 -4.25
CA VAL A 9 -13.28 -13.21 -3.97
C VAL A 9 -12.65 -14.16 -2.96
N PRO A 10 -11.57 -14.88 -3.31
CA PRO A 10 -10.90 -15.76 -2.36
C PRO A 10 -10.43 -14.93 -1.15
N PRO A 11 -10.48 -15.46 0.08
CA PRO A 11 -10.14 -14.70 1.30
C PRO A 11 -8.63 -14.46 1.46
N ALA A 12 -7.83 -14.54 0.39
CA ALA A 12 -6.38 -14.50 0.44
C ALA A 12 -5.78 -13.09 0.64
N MET A 13 -6.58 -12.08 1.01
CA MET A 13 -6.06 -10.73 1.29
C MET A 13 -6.68 -10.08 2.53
N ALA A 14 -7.47 -10.82 3.33
CA ALA A 14 -8.11 -10.26 4.52
C ALA A 14 -7.26 -10.33 5.80
N GLN A 15 -5.99 -10.74 5.73
CA GLN A 15 -5.19 -10.95 6.94
C GLN A 15 -3.72 -10.60 6.73
N MET A 16 -3.42 -9.30 6.65
CA MET A 16 -2.19 -8.76 7.21
C MET A 16 -2.51 -7.36 7.74
N GLU A 17 -3.06 -7.28 8.95
CA GLU A 17 -2.83 -6.11 9.82
C GLU A 17 -1.37 -6.13 10.30
N THR A 18 -0.44 -6.28 9.36
CA THR A 18 0.95 -5.98 9.55
C THR A 18 1.07 -4.61 8.93
N LYS A 19 0.99 -3.57 9.77
CA LYS A 19 1.45 -2.22 9.42
C LYS A 19 2.71 -2.38 8.58
N LEU A 20 2.62 -2.12 7.27
CA LEU A 20 3.73 -2.35 6.35
C LEU A 20 4.87 -1.45 6.81
N GLN A 21 5.88 -2.03 7.45
CA GLN A 21 7.08 -1.32 7.87
C GLN A 21 8.00 -1.26 6.66
N LEU A 22 7.76 -0.27 5.80
CA LEU A 22 8.71 0.10 4.75
C LEU A 22 9.87 0.88 5.38
N GLY A 23 11.08 0.61 4.91
CA GLY A 23 12.22 1.47 5.19
C GLY A 23 12.07 2.77 4.40
N LEU A 24 11.96 3.90 5.09
CA LEU A 24 11.78 5.22 4.48
C LEU A 24 13.10 6.02 4.43
N GLU A 25 14.19 5.43 4.90
CA GLU A 25 15.51 6.04 5.02
C GLU A 25 16.29 6.10 3.71
N SER A 26 15.92 5.30 2.71
CA SER A 26 16.48 5.39 1.36
C SER A 26 15.50 4.86 0.32
N GLY A 27 15.68 5.27 -0.94
CA GLY A 27 14.90 4.70 -2.05
C GLY A 27 15.13 3.19 -2.20
N GLN A 28 16.34 2.70 -1.88
CA GLN A 28 16.62 1.27 -1.91
C GLN A 28 15.82 0.52 -0.84
N ALA A 29 15.81 1.01 0.41
CA ALA A 29 15.06 0.43 1.51
C ALA A 29 13.55 0.42 1.23
N LEU A 30 13.04 1.50 0.64
CA LEU A 30 11.65 1.64 0.24
C LEU A 30 11.25 0.58 -0.80
N MET A 31 12.18 0.17 -1.66
CA MET A 31 11.95 -0.80 -2.74
C MET A 31 12.36 -2.24 -2.43
N VAL A 32 12.87 -2.54 -1.23
CA VAL A 32 13.26 -3.92 -0.84
C VAL A 32 12.10 -4.91 -0.98
N GLN A 33 10.89 -4.48 -0.65
CA GLN A 33 9.67 -5.30 -0.73
C GLN A 33 8.93 -5.14 -2.08
N GLY A 34 9.48 -4.36 -3.00
CA GLY A 34 8.89 -4.06 -4.31
C GLY A 34 7.82 -2.96 -4.30
N GLU A 35 7.33 -2.62 -5.50
CA GLU A 35 6.39 -1.52 -5.72
C GLU A 35 4.99 -1.78 -5.12
N ALA A 36 4.52 -3.03 -5.12
CA ALA A 36 3.21 -3.37 -4.57
C ALA A 36 3.12 -3.05 -3.07
N ALA A 37 4.16 -3.39 -2.30
CA ALA A 37 4.24 -3.05 -0.88
C ALA A 37 4.25 -1.53 -0.65
N PHE A 38 4.90 -0.76 -1.53
CA PHE A 38 4.86 0.70 -1.50
C PHE A 38 3.47 1.26 -1.79
N HIS A 39 2.78 0.74 -2.81
CA HIS A 39 1.40 1.15 -3.13
C HIS A 39 0.44 0.86 -1.97
N ASP A 40 0.55 -0.33 -1.38
CA ASP A 40 -0.28 -0.74 -0.24
C ASP A 40 0.00 0.13 0.98
N PHE A 41 1.26 0.46 1.26
CA PHE A 41 1.60 1.39 2.34
C PHE A 41 1.00 2.77 2.12
N VAL A 42 1.14 3.33 0.92
CA VAL A 42 0.55 4.63 0.57
C VAL A 42 -0.97 4.59 0.74
N ALA A 43 -1.61 3.49 0.34
CA ALA A 43 -3.04 3.31 0.52
C ALA A 43 -3.45 3.27 2.01
N GLN A 44 -2.75 2.47 2.83
CA GLN A 44 -2.97 2.37 4.27
C GLN A 44 -2.85 3.72 4.98
N GLN A 45 -1.99 4.62 4.49
CA GLN A 45 -1.82 5.95 5.07
C GLN A 45 -2.89 6.95 4.59
N LEU A 46 -3.31 6.86 3.34
CA LEU A 46 -4.23 7.81 2.72
C LEU A 46 -5.70 7.53 3.01
N GLU A 47 -6.15 6.27 3.07
CA GLU A 47 -7.56 5.96 3.35
C GLU A 47 -8.02 6.53 4.70
N PRO A 48 -7.27 6.41 5.81
CA PRO A 48 -7.64 7.05 7.07
C PRO A 48 -7.59 8.57 7.00
N ALA A 49 -6.64 9.13 6.25
CA ALA A 49 -6.49 10.58 6.11
C ALA A 49 -7.62 11.23 5.29
N LEU A 50 -8.15 10.50 4.30
CA LEU A 50 -9.25 10.94 3.44
C LEU A 50 -10.62 10.57 4.00
N GLY A 51 -10.70 9.58 4.90
CA GLY A 51 -11.94 9.13 5.52
C GLY A 51 -12.80 8.24 4.62
N HIS A 52 -12.25 7.74 3.53
CA HIS A 52 -12.91 6.83 2.59
C HIS A 52 -11.90 5.91 1.90
N THR A 53 -12.39 4.83 1.30
CA THR A 53 -11.56 3.92 0.49
C THR A 53 -10.98 4.65 -0.71
N LEU A 54 -9.76 4.31 -1.09
CA LEU A 54 -9.12 4.93 -2.25
C LEU A 54 -9.75 4.44 -3.57
N PRO A 55 -9.86 5.32 -4.59
CA PRO A 55 -10.17 4.89 -5.94
C PRO A 55 -9.00 4.08 -6.52
N GLN A 56 -9.18 3.52 -7.71
CA GLN A 56 -8.05 2.97 -8.48
C GLN A 56 -7.02 4.09 -8.72
N MET A 57 -5.81 3.92 -8.17
CA MET A 57 -4.80 4.96 -8.10
C MET A 57 -3.44 4.43 -8.59
N GLU A 58 -2.78 5.22 -9.43
CA GLU A 58 -1.38 5.01 -9.79
C GLU A 58 -0.52 5.91 -8.91
N VAL A 59 0.44 5.33 -8.18
CA VAL A 59 1.39 6.09 -7.39
C VAL A 59 2.63 6.34 -8.23
N ARG A 60 2.94 7.61 -8.50
CA ARG A 60 4.12 8.00 -9.27
C ARG A 60 4.98 8.93 -8.43
N CYS A 61 6.21 8.51 -8.14
CA CYS A 61 7.19 9.38 -7.52
C CYS A 61 7.95 10.13 -8.62
N LYS A 62 8.02 11.46 -8.50
CA LYS A 62 8.89 12.29 -9.32
C LYS A 62 9.70 13.18 -8.41
N ASP A 63 11.01 13.25 -8.64
CA ASP A 63 11.95 14.08 -7.87
C ASP A 63 11.95 13.75 -6.36
N LEU A 64 11.94 12.45 -6.02
CA LEU A 64 11.96 11.98 -4.63
C LEU A 64 13.34 12.24 -3.99
N SER A 65 13.37 13.06 -2.94
CA SER A 65 14.54 13.26 -2.09
C SER A 65 14.35 12.49 -0.78
N VAL A 66 15.35 11.69 -0.40
CA VAL A 66 15.34 10.92 0.84
C VAL A 66 16.45 11.40 1.76
N ILE A 67 16.09 11.76 2.99
CA ILE A 67 17.02 12.24 4.02
C ILE A 67 16.93 11.29 5.20
N ALA A 68 18.06 10.73 5.61
CA ALA A 68 18.16 9.87 6.77
C ALA A 68 19.39 10.25 7.59
N GLU A 69 19.23 10.28 8.92
CA GLU A 69 20.37 10.36 9.84
C GLU A 69 20.98 8.96 9.96
N VAL A 70 22.27 8.83 9.62
CA VAL A 70 23.03 7.60 9.76
C VAL A 70 23.83 7.71 11.05
N ALA A 71 23.63 6.75 11.96
CA ALA A 71 24.37 6.64 13.23
C ALA A 71 25.78 6.06 13.01
#